data_AF-A0A109FM52-F1
#
_entry.id   AF-A0A109FM52-F1
#
_cell.length_a   1.000
_cell.length_b   1.000
_cell.length_c   1.000
_cell.angle_alpha   90.00
_cell.angle_beta   90.00
_cell.angle_gamma   90.00
#
_symmetry.space_group_name_H-M   'P 1'
#
loop_
_entity.id
_entity.type
_entity.pdbx_description
1 polymer ?
#
loop_
_entity_poly.entity_id
_entity_poly.type
_entity_poly.pdbx_seq_one_letter_code
_entity_poly.pdbx_strand_id
1 'polypeptide(L)'
;MHNQHAANANRLLDLNVSHDTDLVATASVAFPEQTPMRVGLDVMHIKNPWEGSSLSEEELLVLKQVEDDQARLERILALWTLKESFVKATGDGLHFDLKSLRFRVPSSAPSGPGPAPPAGKAFLHGKALEGWRFLLKKLRMDDSAEASGSYWLAVATQVRSGEGEILTGDETERHMKVSWLTLDEILRNATQVK
;
A
#
# COMPACT_ATOMS: atom_id res chain seq x y z
N MET A 1 26.20 -27.98 30.74
CA MET A 1 25.52 -26.68 30.91
C MET A 1 25.53 -25.97 29.56
N HIS A 2 24.41 -26.05 28.83
CA HIS A 2 24.25 -25.44 27.51
C HIS A 2 23.87 -23.97 27.70
N ASN A 3 24.64 -23.07 27.09
CA ASN A 3 24.53 -21.62 27.27
C ASN A 3 23.27 -21.10 26.56
N GLN A 4 22.18 -20.87 27.31
CA GLN A 4 20.90 -20.31 26.83
C GLN A 4 20.95 -18.77 26.65
N HIS A 5 22.06 -18.23 26.13
CA HIS A 5 22.18 -16.82 25.78
C HIS A 5 22.26 -16.64 24.26
N ALA A 6 21.30 -17.22 23.53
CA ALA A 6 21.08 -16.90 22.13
C ALA A 6 20.08 -15.74 22.03
N ALA A 7 20.65 -14.53 21.92
CA ALA A 7 20.13 -13.40 21.15
C ALA A 7 18.78 -12.78 21.57
N ASN A 8 18.81 -11.92 22.60
CA ASN A 8 18.11 -10.64 22.50
C ASN A 8 18.87 -9.79 21.45
N ALA A 9 18.75 -10.15 20.17
CA ALA A 9 19.27 -9.31 19.10
C ALA A 9 18.44 -8.02 19.12
N ASN A 10 19.11 -6.89 19.33
CA ASN A 10 18.47 -5.58 19.27
C ASN A 10 17.80 -5.46 17.90
N ARG A 11 16.47 -5.33 17.89
CA ARG A 11 15.71 -5.16 16.65
C ARG A 11 15.51 -3.69 16.41
N LEU A 12 15.86 -3.25 15.22
CA LEU A 12 15.53 -1.92 14.74
C LEU A 12 14.14 -1.94 14.12
N LEU A 13 13.52 -0.77 14.07
CA LEU A 13 12.20 -0.54 13.50
C LEU A 13 12.34 0.47 12.36
N ASP A 14 11.73 0.17 11.22
CA ASP A 14 11.44 1.16 10.20
C ASP A 14 9.92 1.35 10.13
N LEU A 15 9.47 2.59 9.92
CA LEU A 15 8.07 2.99 9.96
C LEU A 15 7.78 4.00 8.86
N ASN A 16 6.63 3.84 8.21
CA ASN A 16 6.13 4.78 7.22
C ASN A 16 4.65 5.07 7.46
N VAL A 17 4.25 6.30 7.14
CA VAL A 17 2.89 6.81 7.31
C VAL A 17 2.39 7.37 5.98
N SER A 18 1.14 7.11 5.64
CA SER A 18 0.43 7.83 4.57
C SER A 18 -0.97 8.20 5.01
N HIS A 19 -1.54 9.23 4.40
CA HIS A 19 -2.93 9.59 4.62
C HIS A 19 -3.55 10.14 3.35
N ASP A 20 -4.85 9.92 3.19
CA ASP A 20 -5.67 10.55 2.17
C ASP A 20 -7.11 10.66 2.70
N THR A 21 -7.69 11.86 2.58
CA THR A 21 -9.04 12.18 3.03
C THR A 21 -9.22 11.80 4.51
N ASP A 22 -10.03 10.78 4.80
CA ASP A 22 -10.41 10.38 6.17
C ASP A 22 -9.53 9.25 6.72
N LEU A 23 -8.59 8.73 5.94
CA LEU A 23 -7.80 7.57 6.30
C LEU A 23 -6.33 7.93 6.55
N VAL A 24 -5.85 7.61 7.74
CA VAL A 24 -4.43 7.57 8.08
C VAL A 24 -4.00 6.11 8.21
N ALA A 25 -2.92 5.73 7.53
CA ALA A 25 -2.36 4.39 7.57
C ALA A 25 -0.90 4.43 8.01
N THR A 26 -0.49 3.41 8.77
CA THR A 26 0.89 3.22 9.24
C THR A 26 1.36 1.81 8.91
N ALA A 27 2.61 1.68 8.46
CA ALA A 27 3.27 0.40 8.26
C ALA A 27 4.59 0.39 9.00
N SER A 28 4.97 -0.76 9.56
CA SER A 28 6.24 -0.91 10.27
C SER A 28 6.84 -2.29 10.04
N VAL A 29 8.16 -2.36 9.97
CA VAL A 29 8.91 -3.62 9.90
C VAL A 29 10.01 -3.63 10.96
N ALA A 30 10.07 -4.72 11.73
CA ALA A 30 11.13 -4.95 12.70
C ALA A 30 12.19 -5.88 12.10
N PHE A 31 13.46 -5.54 12.24
CA PHE A 31 14.56 -6.28 11.62
C PHE A 31 15.81 -6.34 12.51
N PRO A 32 16.65 -7.39 12.38
CA PRO A 32 17.98 -7.41 12.98
C PRO A 32 18.87 -6.31 12.41
N GLU A 33 19.69 -5.68 13.24
CA GLU A 33 20.63 -4.61 12.84
C GLU A 33 21.54 -5.02 11.66
N GLN A 34 21.90 -6.29 11.55
CA GLN A 34 22.76 -6.83 10.49
C GLN A 34 22.06 -6.97 9.13
N THR A 35 20.72 -6.89 9.10
CA THR A 35 19.91 -7.05 7.91
C THR A 35 18.87 -5.93 7.84
N PRO A 36 19.29 -4.69 7.53
CA PRO A 36 18.38 -3.55 7.45
C PRO A 36 17.27 -3.84 6.45
N MET A 37 16.04 -3.51 6.85
CA MET A 37 14.85 -3.56 6.01
C MET A 37 14.25 -2.17 5.91
N ARG A 38 13.54 -1.92 4.82
CA ARG A 38 12.84 -0.68 4.55
C ARG A 38 11.39 -0.96 4.28
N VAL A 39 10.52 -0.08 4.77
CA VAL A 39 9.08 -0.11 4.49
C VAL A 39 8.62 1.24 3.98
N GLY A 40 7.79 1.23 2.95
CA GLY A 40 7.09 2.40 2.48
C GLY A 40 5.62 2.07 2.28
N LEU A 41 4.78 3.05 2.57
CA LEU A 41 3.34 2.89 2.59
C LEU A 41 2.72 4.06 1.84
N ASP A 42 1.71 3.74 1.01
CA ASP A 42 0.84 4.76 0.46
C ASP A 42 -0.63 4.35 0.52
N VAL A 43 -1.50 5.36 0.64
CA VAL A 43 -2.95 5.22 0.63
C VAL A 43 -3.55 6.29 -0.27
N MET A 44 -4.48 5.91 -1.13
CA MET A 44 -5.19 6.85 -2.01
C MET A 44 -6.69 6.60 -2.02
N HIS A 45 -7.47 7.66 -1.88
CA HIS A 45 -8.92 7.62 -2.02
C HIS A 45 -9.30 7.44 -3.49
N ILE A 46 -10.08 6.41 -3.77
CA ILE A 46 -10.64 6.12 -5.09
C ILE A 46 -11.90 6.96 -5.25
N LYS A 47 -11.71 8.22 -5.61
CA LYS A 47 -12.81 9.15 -5.88
C LYS A 47 -12.66 9.74 -7.27
N ASN A 48 -13.78 9.81 -8.00
CA ASN A 48 -13.78 10.47 -9.29
C ASN A 48 -13.55 11.99 -9.09
N PRO A 49 -12.55 12.62 -9.72
CA PRO A 49 -12.25 14.05 -9.51
C PRO A 49 -13.43 14.99 -9.79
N TRP A 50 -14.43 14.56 -10.56
CA TRP A 50 -15.62 15.36 -10.85
C TRP A 50 -16.73 15.22 -9.79
N GLU A 51 -16.64 14.26 -8.86
CA GLU A 51 -17.62 14.08 -7.78
C GLU A 51 -17.54 15.23 -6.76
N GLY A 52 -18.57 16.07 -6.74
CA GLY A 52 -18.63 17.28 -5.92
C GLY A 52 -18.14 18.55 -6.64
N SER A 53 -17.90 18.48 -7.95
CA SER A 53 -17.66 19.66 -8.78
C SER A 53 -18.95 20.49 -8.95
N SER A 54 -18.81 21.79 -9.24
CA SER A 54 -19.93 22.71 -9.50
C SER A 54 -20.58 22.51 -10.88
N LEU A 55 -20.41 21.33 -11.48
CA LEU A 55 -21.05 20.96 -12.74
C LEU A 55 -22.55 20.77 -12.53
N SER A 56 -23.34 20.98 -13.58
CA SER A 56 -24.78 20.78 -13.52
C SER A 56 -25.11 19.29 -13.31
N GLU A 57 -26.30 18.98 -12.77
CA GLU A 57 -26.75 17.60 -12.59
C GLU A 57 -26.75 16.82 -13.91
N GLU A 58 -27.06 17.50 -15.02
CA GLU A 58 -27.07 16.94 -16.39
C GLU A 58 -25.65 16.56 -16.85
N GLU A 59 -24.65 17.42 -16.59
CA GLU A 59 -23.25 17.16 -16.92
C GLU A 59 -22.69 16.00 -16.07
N LEU A 60 -23.05 15.95 -14.79
CA LEU A 60 -22.67 14.85 -13.89
C LEU A 60 -23.28 13.51 -14.34
N LEU A 61 -24.51 13.51 -14.86
CA LEU A 61 -25.18 12.31 -15.39
C LEU A 61 -24.47 11.75 -16.63
N VAL A 62 -24.01 12.62 -17.54
CA VAL A 62 -23.24 12.21 -18.73
C VAL A 62 -21.90 11.59 -18.33
N LEU A 63 -21.19 12.19 -17.36
CA LEU A 63 -19.90 11.69 -16.88
C LEU A 63 -20.03 10.36 -16.12
N LYS A 64 -21.12 10.16 -15.37
CA LYS A 64 -21.40 8.91 -14.64
C LYS A 64 -21.65 7.70 -15.56
N GLN A 65 -22.01 7.91 -16.82
CA GLN A 65 -22.27 6.84 -17.79
C GLN A 65 -21.00 6.29 -18.44
N VAL A 66 -19.82 6.86 -18.17
CA VAL A 66 -18.55 6.41 -18.74
C VAL A 66 -17.87 5.41 -17.80
N GLU A 67 -18.37 4.17 -17.75
CA GLU A 67 -17.83 3.10 -16.88
C GLU A 67 -16.33 2.81 -17.12
N ASP A 68 -15.85 3.01 -18.35
CA ASP A 68 -14.44 2.80 -18.73
C ASP A 68 -13.49 3.77 -18.02
N ASP A 69 -13.95 5.00 -17.73
CA ASP A 69 -13.13 6.01 -17.04
C ASP A 69 -12.96 5.69 -15.56
N GLN A 70 -13.97 5.11 -14.90
CA GLN A 70 -13.86 4.73 -13.49
C GLN A 70 -12.88 3.56 -13.31
N ALA A 71 -12.97 2.52 -14.14
CA ALA A 71 -12.03 1.40 -14.09
C ALA A 71 -10.59 1.84 -14.43
N ARG A 72 -10.44 2.77 -15.38
CA ARG A 72 -9.16 3.37 -15.74
C ARG A 72 -8.59 4.20 -14.60
N LEU A 73 -9.41 5.04 -13.95
CA LEU A 73 -9.03 5.83 -12.79
C LEU A 73 -8.56 4.93 -11.66
N GLU A 74 -9.34 3.91 -11.31
CA GLU A 74 -8.97 2.92 -10.29
C GLU A 74 -7.60 2.32 -10.57
N ARG A 75 -7.31 1.97 -11.82
CA ARG A 75 -6.04 1.39 -12.21
C ARG A 75 -4.88 2.38 -12.14
N ILE A 76 -5.10 3.63 -12.55
CA ILE A 76 -4.07 4.68 -12.46
C ILE A 76 -3.72 4.92 -10.99
N LEU A 77 -4.74 5.03 -10.12
CA LEU A 77 -4.54 5.22 -8.68
C LEU A 77 -3.80 4.02 -8.06
N ALA A 78 -4.13 2.78 -8.43
CA ALA A 78 -3.40 1.60 -7.97
C ALA A 78 -1.91 1.65 -8.33
N LEU A 79 -1.59 2.01 -9.58
CA LEU A 79 -0.21 2.13 -10.06
C LEU A 79 0.52 3.31 -9.38
N TRP A 80 -0.17 4.41 -9.13
CA TRP A 80 0.37 5.55 -8.40
C TRP A 80 0.71 5.16 -6.96
N THR A 81 -0.25 4.57 -6.23
CA THR A 81 -0.09 4.12 -4.84
C THR A 81 1.10 3.15 -4.71
N LEU A 82 1.25 2.21 -5.65
CA LEU A 82 2.42 1.31 -5.71
C LEU A 82 3.74 2.06 -5.91
N LYS A 83 3.77 3.05 -6.80
CA LYS A 83 4.98 3.86 -7.05
C LYS A 83 5.36 4.69 -5.83
N GLU A 84 4.39 5.39 -5.24
CA GLU A 84 4.62 6.21 -4.04
C GLU A 84 5.09 5.37 -2.86
N SER A 85 4.48 4.19 -2.62
CA SER A 85 4.96 3.29 -1.56
C SER A 85 6.44 2.91 -1.75
N PHE A 86 6.90 2.68 -2.98
CA PHE A 86 8.31 2.41 -3.26
C PHE A 86 9.20 3.62 -2.99
N VAL A 87 8.85 4.79 -3.54
CA VAL A 87 9.63 6.02 -3.39
C VAL A 87 9.74 6.44 -1.93
N LYS A 88 8.66 6.26 -1.15
CA LYS A 88 8.64 6.50 0.29
C LYS A 88 9.53 5.52 1.05
N ALA A 89 9.59 4.25 0.61
CA ALA A 89 10.49 3.26 1.22
C ALA A 89 11.97 3.61 0.97
N THR A 90 12.33 3.99 -0.25
CA THR A 90 13.72 4.33 -0.60
C THR A 90 14.15 5.68 -0.04
N GLY A 91 13.22 6.62 0.09
CA GLY A 91 13.48 7.99 0.55
C GLY A 91 13.99 8.92 -0.55
N ASP A 92 13.87 8.53 -1.82
CA ASP A 92 14.33 9.33 -2.97
C ASP A 92 13.45 10.57 -3.23
N GLY A 93 12.21 10.55 -2.74
CA GLY A 93 11.26 11.66 -2.85
C GLY A 93 10.97 12.07 -4.29
N LEU A 94 10.70 13.37 -4.49
CA LEU A 94 10.24 13.93 -5.76
C LEU A 94 11.25 13.84 -6.92
N HIS A 95 12.53 13.55 -6.62
CA HIS A 95 13.57 13.44 -7.63
C HIS A 95 13.62 12.06 -8.31
N PHE A 96 12.87 11.10 -7.79
CA PHE A 96 12.80 9.76 -8.36
C PHE A 96 12.17 9.78 -9.77
N ASP A 97 12.84 9.20 -10.76
CA ASP A 97 12.26 9.05 -12.10
C ASP A 97 11.19 7.95 -12.10
N LEU A 98 9.93 8.34 -11.90
CA LEU A 98 8.79 7.43 -11.91
C LEU A 98 8.65 6.65 -13.23
N LYS A 99 9.22 7.09 -14.36
CA LYS A 99 9.14 6.35 -15.63
C LYS A 99 10.05 5.11 -15.64
N SER A 100 11.12 5.13 -14.83
CA SER A 100 12.04 4.01 -14.70
C SER A 100 11.43 2.81 -13.96
N LEU A 101 10.48 3.07 -13.06
CA LEU A 101 9.75 2.08 -12.29
C LEU A 101 8.47 1.66 -13.03
N ARG A 102 8.24 0.36 -13.18
CA ARG A 102 7.05 -0.18 -13.85
C ARG A 102 6.44 -1.31 -13.05
N PHE A 103 5.12 -1.30 -12.92
CA PHE A 103 4.37 -2.39 -12.33
C PHE A 103 3.51 -3.05 -13.41
N ARG A 104 3.48 -4.37 -13.43
CA ARG A 104 2.55 -5.18 -14.23
C ARG A 104 1.53 -5.79 -13.27
N VAL A 105 0.36 -5.17 -13.16
CA VAL A 105 -0.77 -5.69 -12.39
C VAL A 105 -1.81 -6.21 -13.39
N PRO A 106 -2.23 -7.49 -13.34
CA PRO A 106 -3.26 -8.04 -14.20
C PRO A 106 -4.60 -7.38 -13.91
N SER A 107 -5.42 -7.30 -14.95
CA SER A 107 -6.75 -6.69 -14.87
C SER A 107 -7.77 -7.56 -14.13
N SER A 108 -7.44 -8.82 -13.81
CA SER A 108 -8.34 -9.80 -13.19
C SER A 108 -7.59 -10.72 -12.23
N ALA A 109 -8.24 -11.10 -11.12
CA ALA A 109 -7.71 -12.13 -10.23
C ALA A 109 -7.58 -13.48 -10.96
N PRO A 110 -6.60 -14.33 -10.62
CA PRO A 110 -6.52 -15.67 -11.19
C PRO A 110 -7.76 -16.47 -10.81
N SER A 111 -8.53 -16.92 -11.81
CA SER A 111 -9.66 -17.83 -11.62
C SER A 111 -9.17 -19.28 -11.71
N GLY A 112 -8.87 -19.93 -10.58
CA GLY A 112 -8.53 -21.35 -10.55
C GLY A 112 -8.24 -21.88 -9.14
N PRO A 113 -8.51 -23.18 -8.85
CA PRO A 113 -8.15 -23.79 -7.58
C PRO A 113 -6.63 -24.06 -7.52
N GLY A 114 -5.92 -23.33 -6.67
CA GLY A 114 -4.48 -23.46 -6.40
C GLY A 114 -3.96 -22.28 -5.58
N PRO A 115 -2.73 -22.32 -5.03
CA PRO A 115 -2.12 -21.13 -4.45
C PRO A 115 -2.04 -20.05 -5.53
N ALA A 116 -2.66 -18.90 -5.27
CA ALA A 116 -2.73 -17.84 -6.25
C ALA A 116 -1.30 -17.37 -6.59
N PRO A 117 -0.89 -17.36 -7.87
CA PRO A 117 0.39 -16.77 -8.23
C PRO A 117 0.40 -15.29 -7.82
N PRO A 118 1.58 -14.67 -7.64
CA PRO A 118 1.66 -13.23 -7.42
C PRO A 118 0.83 -12.51 -8.47
N ALA A 119 0.00 -11.59 -8.01
CA ALA A 119 -0.87 -10.86 -8.89
C ALA A 119 -0.01 -10.18 -9.94
N GLY A 120 1.08 -9.51 -9.55
CA GLY A 120 1.89 -8.77 -10.49
C GLY A 120 3.39 -8.81 -10.24
N LYS A 121 4.13 -8.03 -11.05
CA LYS A 121 5.59 -7.89 -10.93
C LYS A 121 6.05 -6.46 -11.17
N ALA A 122 7.05 -6.03 -10.40
CA ALA A 122 7.69 -4.73 -10.47
C ALA A 122 9.03 -4.80 -11.20
N PHE A 123 9.35 -3.73 -11.92
CA PHE A 123 10.55 -3.62 -12.72
C PHE A 123 11.17 -2.23 -12.55
N LEU A 124 12.50 -2.15 -12.45
CA LEU A 124 13.25 -0.91 -12.43
C LEU A 124 14.26 -0.93 -13.58
N HIS A 125 14.24 0.09 -14.43
CA HIS A 125 15.02 0.14 -15.69
C HIS A 125 14.86 -1.13 -16.55
N GLY A 126 13.68 -1.74 -16.49
CA GLY A 126 13.33 -2.94 -17.26
C GLY A 126 13.82 -4.27 -16.71
N LYS A 127 14.54 -4.28 -15.58
CA LYS A 127 14.89 -5.51 -14.86
C LYS A 127 13.89 -5.77 -13.73
N ALA A 128 13.71 -7.03 -13.36
CA ALA A 128 12.91 -7.37 -12.18
C ALA A 128 13.45 -6.63 -10.96
N LEU A 129 12.56 -6.12 -10.11
CA LEU A 129 12.95 -5.33 -8.95
C LEU A 129 13.28 -6.27 -7.77
N GLU A 130 14.43 -6.94 -7.86
CA GLU A 130 14.93 -7.83 -6.82
C GLU A 130 15.15 -7.10 -5.49
N GLY A 131 14.99 -7.83 -4.39
CA GLY A 131 15.10 -7.29 -3.04
C GLY A 131 13.82 -6.61 -2.54
N TRP A 132 12.73 -6.63 -3.31
CA TRP A 132 11.48 -5.95 -2.97
C TRP A 132 10.26 -6.85 -3.12
N ARG A 133 9.26 -6.62 -2.27
CA ARG A 133 7.92 -7.18 -2.35
C ARG A 133 6.91 -6.07 -2.17
N PHE A 134 5.80 -6.19 -2.89
CA PHE A 134 4.71 -5.24 -2.84
C PHE A 134 3.42 -5.93 -2.38
N LEU A 135 2.64 -5.22 -1.58
CA LEU A 135 1.26 -5.56 -1.26
C LEU A 135 0.36 -4.48 -1.87
N LEU A 136 -0.73 -4.88 -2.50
CA LEU A 136 -1.77 -3.97 -2.97
C LEU A 136 -3.13 -4.50 -2.52
N LYS A 137 -3.87 -3.68 -1.76
CA LYS A 137 -5.21 -4.04 -1.25
C LYS A 137 -6.19 -2.90 -1.53
N LYS A 138 -7.36 -3.24 -2.08
CA LYS A 138 -8.50 -2.33 -2.13
C LYS A 138 -9.19 -2.40 -0.78
N LEU A 139 -9.27 -1.28 -0.08
CA LEU A 139 -10.01 -1.14 1.16
C LEU A 139 -11.39 -0.56 0.84
N ARG A 140 -12.44 -1.09 1.44
CA ARG A 140 -13.79 -0.50 1.40
C ARG A 140 -14.15 -0.14 2.82
N MET A 141 -14.41 1.14 3.05
CA MET A 141 -14.94 1.62 4.32
C MET A 141 -16.46 1.75 4.19
N ASP A 142 -17.16 1.30 5.22
CA ASP A 142 -18.61 1.47 5.29
C ASP A 142 -18.94 2.95 5.58
N ASP A 143 -20.05 3.45 5.03
CA ASP A 143 -20.47 4.85 5.17
C ASP A 143 -20.82 5.26 6.62
N SER A 144 -20.92 4.29 7.54
CA SER A 144 -21.15 4.50 8.98
C SER A 144 -19.85 4.56 9.81
N ALA A 145 -18.69 4.33 9.20
CA ALA A 145 -17.40 4.46 9.85
C ALA A 145 -16.90 5.91 9.82
N GLU A 146 -15.92 6.24 10.67
CA GLU A 146 -15.27 7.56 10.70
C GLU A 146 -14.59 7.92 9.37
N ALA A 147 -14.34 6.93 8.51
CA ALA A 147 -13.91 7.08 7.13
C ALA A 147 -14.94 6.41 6.21
N SER A 148 -15.21 7.00 5.05
CA SER A 148 -16.10 6.44 4.03
C SER A 148 -15.38 6.29 2.68
N GLY A 149 -15.90 5.41 1.82
CA GLY A 149 -15.41 5.24 0.45
C GLY A 149 -14.43 4.08 0.24
N SER A 150 -13.84 4.04 -0.96
CA SER A 150 -12.90 3.00 -1.36
C SER A 150 -11.48 3.55 -1.47
N TYR A 151 -10.48 2.84 -0.97
CA TYR A 151 -9.09 3.27 -1.00
C TYR A 151 -8.21 2.20 -1.63
N TRP A 152 -7.14 2.62 -2.31
CA TRP A 152 -5.98 1.76 -2.54
C TRP A 152 -5.01 1.90 -1.39
N LEU A 153 -4.53 0.76 -0.89
CA LEU A 153 -3.43 0.67 0.07
C LEU A 153 -2.29 -0.10 -0.60
N ALA A 154 -1.10 0.50 -0.66
CA ALA A 154 0.10 -0.19 -1.14
C ALA A 154 1.23 -0.15 -0.11
N VAL A 155 1.88 -1.30 0.10
CA VAL A 155 3.07 -1.41 0.96
C VAL A 155 4.22 -1.97 0.16
N ALA A 156 5.34 -1.27 0.14
CA ALA A 156 6.61 -1.74 -0.40
C ALA A 156 7.52 -2.14 0.75
N THR A 157 7.98 -3.39 0.74
CA THR A 157 8.89 -3.91 1.78
C THR A 157 10.16 -4.43 1.14
N GLN A 158 11.30 -4.00 1.65
CA GLN A 158 12.59 -4.54 1.24
C GLN A 158 12.79 -5.91 1.91
N VAL A 159 12.90 -6.95 1.11
CA VAL A 159 13.07 -8.35 1.55
C VAL A 159 14.10 -9.03 0.66
N ARG A 160 15.10 -9.71 1.25
CA ARG A 160 16.20 -10.34 0.48
C ARG A 160 15.73 -11.33 -0.58
N SER A 161 14.64 -12.05 -0.32
CA SER A 161 14.05 -13.02 -1.24
C SER A 161 13.00 -12.43 -2.18
N GLY A 162 12.79 -11.11 -2.14
CA GLY A 162 11.84 -10.45 -3.04
C GLY A 162 12.35 -10.44 -4.47
N GLU A 163 11.46 -10.67 -5.42
CA GLU A 163 11.71 -10.59 -6.85
C GLU A 163 10.89 -9.46 -7.50
N GLY A 164 10.38 -8.54 -6.70
CA GLY A 164 9.47 -7.49 -7.13
C GLY A 164 8.03 -7.98 -7.29
N GLU A 165 7.67 -9.08 -6.65
CA GLU A 165 6.31 -9.63 -6.71
C GLU A 165 5.29 -8.70 -6.04
N ILE A 166 4.09 -8.65 -6.61
CA ILE A 166 2.95 -7.89 -6.09
C ILE A 166 1.93 -8.89 -5.59
N LEU A 167 1.65 -8.87 -4.29
CA LEU A 167 0.64 -9.71 -3.66
C LEU A 167 -0.68 -8.93 -3.53
N THR A 168 -1.79 -9.60 -3.77
CA THR A 168 -3.16 -9.06 -3.67
C THR A 168 -4.07 -10.08 -2.99
N GLY A 169 -5.21 -9.64 -2.47
CA GLY A 169 -6.20 -10.56 -1.87
C GLY A 169 -5.65 -11.32 -0.68
N ASP A 170 -5.98 -12.60 -0.54
CA ASP A 170 -5.65 -13.45 0.61
C ASP A 170 -4.14 -13.56 0.89
N GLU A 171 -3.30 -13.47 -0.15
CA GLU A 171 -1.85 -13.48 0.01
C GLU A 171 -1.35 -12.26 0.80
N THR A 172 -2.05 -11.13 0.73
CA THR A 172 -1.69 -9.96 1.55
C THR A 172 -1.85 -10.25 3.05
N GLU A 173 -2.86 -11.02 3.44
CA GLU A 173 -3.19 -11.29 4.85
C GLU A 173 -2.20 -12.27 5.49
N ARG A 174 -1.57 -13.12 4.68
CA ARG A 174 -0.48 -14.00 5.14
C ARG A 174 0.81 -13.24 5.44
N HIS A 175 1.04 -12.15 4.72
CA HIS A 175 2.29 -11.39 4.78
C HIS A 175 2.19 -10.10 5.59
N MET A 176 0.98 -9.60 5.84
CA MET A 176 0.72 -8.38 6.60
C MET A 176 -0.54 -8.51 7.45
N LYS A 177 -0.37 -8.27 8.74
CA LYS A 177 -1.49 -8.06 9.65
C LYS A 177 -1.96 -6.61 9.52
N VAL A 178 -3.16 -6.42 8.98
CA VAL A 178 -3.84 -5.12 9.00
C VAL A 178 -4.70 -5.05 10.26
N SER A 179 -4.70 -3.90 10.93
CA SER A 179 -5.54 -3.66 12.11
C SER A 179 -6.08 -2.25 12.05
N TRP A 180 -7.37 -2.11 12.33
CA TRP A 180 -8.06 -0.84 12.43
C TRP A 180 -7.94 -0.34 13.86
N LEU A 181 -7.66 0.95 14.02
CA LEU A 181 -7.53 1.59 15.31
C LEU A 181 -8.45 2.80 15.34
N THR A 182 -9.18 2.98 16.44
CA THR A 182 -9.93 4.22 16.68
C THR A 182 -9.03 5.27 17.34
N LEU A 183 -9.46 6.54 17.33
CA LEU A 183 -8.76 7.60 18.04
C LEU A 183 -8.58 7.27 19.53
N ASP A 184 -9.61 6.76 20.20
CA ASP A 184 -9.55 6.36 21.60
C ASP A 184 -8.46 5.32 21.84
N GLU A 185 -8.33 4.35 20.93
CA GLU A 185 -7.32 3.31 21.04
C GLU A 185 -5.88 3.83 20.92
N ILE A 186 -5.67 4.83 20.07
CA ILE A 186 -4.39 5.54 19.91
C ILE A 186 -4.08 6.33 21.17
N LEU A 187 -5.09 7.01 21.73
CA LEU A 187 -4.93 7.88 22.90
C LEU A 187 -4.70 7.12 24.22
N ARG A 188 -5.00 5.80 24.29
CA ARG A 188 -4.80 4.98 25.51
C ARG A 188 -3.42 5.10 26.15
N ASN A 189 -2.37 5.31 25.35
CA ASN A 189 -0.99 5.46 25.83
C ASN A 189 -0.40 6.85 25.57
N ALA A 190 -1.20 7.80 25.06
CA ALA A 190 -0.75 9.15 24.80
C ALA A 190 -0.51 9.87 26.14
N THR A 191 0.68 10.42 26.31
CA THR A 191 1.00 11.29 27.44
C THR A 191 1.10 12.72 26.93
N GLN A 192 0.50 13.67 27.65
CA GLN A 192 0.64 15.08 27.32
C GLN A 192 2.08 15.51 27.57
N VAL A 193 2.80 15.89 26.50
CA VAL A 193 4.12 16.50 26.62
C VAL A 193 3.90 17.96 27.02
N LYS A 194 4.44 18.36 28.17
CA LYS A 194 4.39 19.73 28.69
C LYS A 194 5.43 20.62 28.03
#